data_AF-A0A418MML5-F1
#
_entry.id   AF-A0A418MML5-F1
#
_cell.length_a   1.000
_cell.length_b   1.000
_cell.length_c   1.000
_cell.angle_alpha   90.00
_cell.angle_beta   90.00
_cell.angle_gamma   90.00
#
_symmetry.space_group_name_H-M   'P 1'
#
loop_
_entity.id
_entity.type
_entity.pdbx_description
1 polymer ?
#
loop_
_entity_poly.entity_id
_entity_poly.type
_entity_poly.pdbx_seq_one_letter_code
_entity_poly.pdbx_strand_id
1 'polypeptide(L)'
;MGRLMLDTTRVSYEVSVNPVPKLDQNGQQKFDRETKQPMWTVHLYALSEGSAEVINVTVVSPVVPPVAVRQPVLPVDLEALPWVNDRDGKVRSGVAFRAAGLRPLDTDTK
;
A
#
# COMPACT_ATOMS: atom_id res chain seq x y z
N MET A 1 -1.52 -19.06 -9.39
CA MET A 1 -1.68 -17.75 -10.07
C MET A 1 -0.45 -16.92 -9.74
N GLY A 2 0.14 -16.20 -10.69
CA GLY A 2 1.37 -15.42 -10.44
C GLY A 2 1.10 -14.13 -9.67
N ARG A 3 2.04 -13.71 -8.82
CA ARG A 3 2.04 -12.39 -8.15
C ARG A 3 2.89 -11.42 -8.96
N LEU A 4 2.43 -10.18 -9.15
CA LEU A 4 3.19 -9.14 -9.84
C LEU A 4 3.97 -8.31 -8.82
N MET A 5 5.17 -8.78 -8.50
CA MET A 5 6.07 -8.08 -7.57
C MET A 5 6.69 -6.87 -8.25
N LEU A 6 6.73 -5.74 -7.53
CA LEU A 6 7.36 -4.52 -8.00
C LEU A 6 8.80 -4.45 -7.52
N ASP A 7 9.70 -4.08 -8.43
CA ASP A 7 11.07 -3.71 -8.08
C ASP A 7 11.07 -2.31 -7.46
N THR A 8 11.46 -2.24 -6.18
CA THR A 8 11.50 -0.99 -5.41
C THR A 8 12.87 -0.32 -5.43
N THR A 9 13.86 -0.85 -6.15
CA THR A 9 15.25 -0.37 -6.07
C THR A 9 15.49 1.01 -6.70
N ARG A 10 14.61 1.45 -7.60
CA ARG A 10 14.71 2.75 -8.29
C ARG A 10 13.63 3.75 -7.88
N VAL A 11 12.90 3.45 -6.80
CA VAL A 11 11.79 4.28 -6.32
C VAL A 11 11.97 4.48 -4.82
N SER A 12 12.00 5.72 -4.36
CA SER A 12 11.92 6.02 -2.93
C SER A 12 10.47 6.16 -2.51
N TYR A 13 10.16 5.74 -1.29
CA TYR A 13 8.81 5.82 -0.73
C TYR A 13 8.84 6.59 0.58
N GLU A 14 7.91 7.53 0.73
CA GLU A 14 7.65 8.27 1.97
C GLU A 14 6.17 8.16 2.32
N VAL A 15 5.85 7.99 3.60
CA VAL A 15 4.43 7.98 4.04
C VAL A 15 3.83 9.38 3.85
N SER A 16 2.84 9.51 2.97
CA SER A 16 2.14 10.77 2.72
C SER A 16 0.87 10.94 3.55
N VAL A 17 0.25 9.83 3.98
CA VAL A 17 -0.87 9.82 4.94
C VAL A 17 -0.68 8.64 5.90
N ASN A 18 -0.89 8.91 7.19
CA ASN A 18 -0.78 7.91 8.26
C ASN A 18 -1.64 6.67 7.97
N PRO A 19 -1.23 5.49 8.48
CA PRO A 19 -2.04 4.28 8.38
C PRO A 19 -3.44 4.46 8.98
N VAL A 20 -4.46 4.04 8.23
CA VAL A 20 -5.86 3.99 8.70
C VAL A 20 -6.47 2.61 8.43
N PRO A 21 -7.48 2.17 9.20
CA PRO A 21 -8.21 0.94 8.88
C PRO A 21 -8.78 0.97 7.46
N LYS A 22 -8.57 -0.09 6.69
CA LYS A 22 -9.20 -0.23 5.37
C LYS A 22 -10.64 -0.70 5.54
N LEU A 23 -11.60 0.20 5.33
CA LEU A 23 -13.01 -0.09 5.57
C LEU A 23 -13.72 -0.73 4.37
N ASP A 24 -14.77 -1.49 4.63
CA ASP A 24 -15.74 -1.95 3.64
C ASP A 24 -16.88 -0.94 3.43
N GLN A 25 -17.91 -1.34 2.67
CA GLN A 25 -19.06 -0.48 2.38
C GLN A 25 -19.92 -0.18 3.61
N ASN A 26 -19.79 -0.97 4.68
CA ASN A 26 -20.53 -0.82 5.94
C ASN A 26 -19.70 -0.11 7.01
N GLY A 27 -18.49 0.36 6.68
CA GLY A 27 -17.59 1.00 7.63
C GLY A 27 -16.86 0.02 8.56
N GLN A 28 -16.90 -1.28 8.29
CA GLN A 28 -16.16 -2.28 9.06
C GLN A 28 -14.75 -2.48 8.49
N GLN A 29 -13.76 -2.68 9.35
CA GLN A 29 -12.40 -2.95 8.90
C GLN A 29 -12.35 -4.29 8.14
N LYS A 30 -11.73 -4.27 6.96
CA LYS A 30 -11.51 -5.45 6.14
C LYS A 30 -10.38 -6.29 6.69
N PHE A 31 -10.51 -7.59 6.49
CA PHE A 31 -9.49 -8.58 6.83
C PHE A 31 -9.00 -9.28 5.56
N ASP A 32 -7.73 -9.63 5.57
CA ASP A 32 -7.13 -10.47 4.55
C ASP A 32 -7.71 -11.87 4.57
N ARG A 33 -8.03 -12.39 3.38
CA ARG A 33 -8.76 -13.65 3.26
C ARG A 33 -7.91 -14.85 3.64
N GLU A 34 -6.60 -14.77 3.40
CA GLU A 34 -5.63 -15.84 3.64
C GLU A 34 -5.11 -15.80 5.08
N THR A 35 -4.54 -14.68 5.48
CA THR A 35 -3.89 -14.53 6.80
C THR A 35 -4.87 -14.23 7.93
N LYS A 36 -6.11 -13.83 7.62
CA LYS A 36 -7.12 -13.35 8.58
C LYS A 36 -6.67 -12.15 9.41
N GLN A 37 -5.67 -11.41 8.94
CA GLN A 37 -5.19 -10.20 9.61
C GLN A 37 -5.93 -8.94 9.12
N PRO A 38 -6.05 -7.89 9.95
CA PRO A 38 -6.60 -6.61 9.53
C PRO A 38 -5.84 -6.02 8.34
N MET A 39 -6.59 -5.36 7.45
CA MET A 39 -6.04 -4.54 6.37
C MET A 39 -5.99 -3.08 6.80
N TRP A 40 -4.88 -2.44 6.47
CA TRP A 40 -4.63 -1.01 6.66
C TRP A 40 -4.43 -0.36 5.30
N THR A 41 -4.88 0.88 5.15
CA THR A 41 -4.54 1.73 4.01
C THR A 41 -3.47 2.71 4.46
N VAL A 42 -2.35 2.76 3.72
CA VAL A 42 -1.29 3.75 3.89
C VAL A 42 -1.06 4.42 2.55
N HIS A 43 -0.96 5.74 2.51
CA HIS A 43 -0.61 6.43 1.27
C HIS A 43 0.90 6.65 1.26
N LEU A 44 1.53 6.26 0.16
CA LEU A 44 2.96 6.44 -0.05
C LEU A 44 3.17 7.41 -1.20
N TYR A 45 3.98 8.44 -0.98
CA TYR A 45 4.60 9.19 -2.05
C TYR A 45 5.73 8.35 -2.63
N ALA A 46 5.59 7.94 -3.89
CA ALA A 46 6.56 7.18 -4.67
C ALA A 46 7.28 8.12 -5.63
N LEU A 47 8.60 8.25 -5.47
CA LEU A 47 9.43 9.15 -6.26
C LEU A 47 10.50 8.36 -7.00
N SER A 48 10.56 8.56 -8.31
CA SER A 48 11.61 8.02 -9.19
C SER A 48 12.19 9.13 -10.06
N GLU A 49 13.19 8.80 -10.87
CA GLU A 49 13.71 9.73 -11.86
C GLU A 49 12.60 10.16 -12.82
N GLY A 50 12.29 11.47 -12.84
CA GLY A 50 11.29 12.06 -13.74
C GLY A 50 9.82 11.76 -13.42
N SER A 51 9.51 11.05 -12.33
CA SER A 51 8.12 10.73 -11.95
C SER A 51 7.90 10.79 -10.45
N ALA A 52 6.73 11.27 -10.05
CA ALA A 52 6.29 11.33 -8.68
C ALA A 52 4.79 11.09 -8.60
N GLU A 53 4.36 10.16 -7.75
CA GLU A 53 2.94 9.86 -7.55
C GLU A 53 2.64 9.50 -6.10
N VAL A 54 1.38 9.62 -5.69
CA VAL A 54 0.90 9.05 -4.43
C VAL A 54 0.12 7.78 -4.73
N ILE A 55 0.57 6.65 -4.16
CA ILE A 55 -0.11 5.36 -4.27
C ILE A 55 -0.77 4.96 -2.96
N ASN A 56 -1.94 4.34 -3.07
CA ASN A 56 -2.68 3.80 -1.93
C ASN A 56 -2.30 2.33 -1.75
N VAL A 57 -1.52 2.03 -0.71
CA VAL A 57 -1.02 0.70 -0.41
C VAL A 57 -1.86 0.05 0.68
N THR A 58 -2.32 -1.17 0.40
CA THR A 58 -2.92 -2.04 1.41
C THR A 58 -1.83 -2.77 2.15
N VAL A 59 -1.73 -2.55 3.47
CA VAL A 59 -0.79 -3.26 4.35
C VAL A 59 -1.56 -4.26 5.18
N VAL A 60 -1.19 -5.54 5.13
CA VAL A 60 -1.80 -6.59 5.94
C VAL A 60 -0.96 -6.75 7.22
N SER A 61 -1.54 -6.45 8.37
CA SER A 61 -0.80 -6.45 9.65
C SER A 61 -1.74 -6.65 10.83
N PRO A 62 -1.35 -7.45 11.85
CA PRO A 62 -2.16 -7.67 13.06
C PRO A 62 -2.36 -6.39 13.88
N VAL A 63 -1.47 -5.41 13.74
CA VAL A 63 -1.50 -4.11 14.41
C VAL A 63 -1.37 -2.97 13.39
N VAL A 64 -1.65 -1.74 13.80
CA VAL A 64 -1.38 -0.56 12.97
C VAL A 64 0.09 -0.56 12.52
N PRO A 65 0.40 -0.39 11.23
CA PRO A 65 1.78 -0.27 10.77
C PRO A 65 2.51 0.84 11.54
N PRO A 66 3.69 0.57 12.15
CA PRO A 66 4.37 1.52 13.03
C PRO A 66 5.15 2.56 12.22
N VAL A 67 4.45 3.31 11.38
CA VAL A 67 5.00 4.35 10.52
C VAL A 67 4.15 5.62 10.62
N ALA A 68 4.78 6.78 10.40
CA ALA A 68 4.14 8.08 10.46
C ALA A 68 4.37 8.89 9.18
N VAL A 69 3.50 9.88 8.94
CA VAL A 69 3.63 10.82 7.82
C VAL A 69 5.02 11.45 7.80
N ARG A 70 5.56 11.64 6.59
CA ARG A 70 6.93 12.10 6.30
C ARG A 70 8.05 11.12 6.66
N GLN A 71 7.72 9.89 7.08
CA GLN A 71 8.73 8.87 7.34
C GLN A 71 9.10 8.16 6.03
N PRO A 72 10.39 8.11 5.67
CA PRO A 72 10.88 7.25 4.60
C PRO A 72 10.69 5.78 4.95
N VAL A 73 10.22 4.97 3.99
CA VAL A 73 9.94 3.55 4.19
C VAL A 73 10.36 2.72 3.00
N LEU A 74 10.65 1.44 3.25
CA LEU A 74 10.76 0.40 2.23
C LEU A 74 9.53 -0.51 2.31
N PRO A 75 8.65 -0.52 1.28
CA PRO A 75 7.57 -1.48 1.19
C PRO A 75 8.11 -2.91 1.05
N VAL A 76 7.64 -3.83 1.90
CA VAL A 76 8.04 -5.24 1.88
C VAL A 76 7.06 -6.02 1.00
N ASP A 77 7.59 -6.79 0.05
CA ASP A 77 6.81 -7.59 -0.91
C ASP A 77 5.71 -6.78 -1.60
N LEU A 78 6.07 -5.59 -2.10
CA LEU A 78 5.14 -4.71 -2.81
C LEU A 78 4.67 -5.40 -4.09
N GLU A 79 3.36 -5.59 -4.20
CA GLU A 79 2.71 -6.19 -5.35
C GLU A 79 1.68 -5.25 -5.98
N ALA A 80 1.60 -5.33 -7.30
CA ALA A 80 0.53 -4.73 -8.09
C ALA A 80 -0.57 -5.77 -8.35
N LEU A 81 -1.82 -5.35 -8.18
CA LEU A 81 -3.01 -6.15 -8.40
C LEU A 81 -3.91 -5.43 -9.42
N PRO A 82 -3.65 -5.59 -10.73
CA PRO A 82 -4.54 -5.08 -11.76
C PRO A 82 -5.92 -5.67 -11.60
N TRP A 83 -6.94 -4.85 -11.74
CA TRP A 83 -8.33 -5.27 -11.64
C TRP A 83 -9.19 -4.58 -12.68
N VAL A 84 -10.26 -5.27 -13.06
CA VAL A 84 -11.37 -4.73 -13.85
C VAL A 84 -12.64 -5.17 -13.15
N ASN A 85 -13.55 -4.22 -12.90
CA ASN A 85 -14.87 -4.49 -12.36
C ASN A 85 -15.91 -3.89 -13.30
N ASP A 86 -16.90 -4.68 -13.66
CA ASP A 86 -18.14 -4.18 -14.27
C ASP A 86 -19.18 -4.00 -13.16
N ARG A 87 -19.73 -2.79 -13.05
CA ARG A 87 -20.83 -2.50 -12.14
C ARG A 87 -21.85 -1.60 -12.84
N ASP A 88 -23.09 -2.08 -12.92
CA ASP A 88 -24.21 -1.37 -13.54
C ASP A 88 -23.90 -0.94 -15.00
N GLY A 89 -23.20 -1.80 -15.76
CA GLY A 89 -22.81 -1.54 -17.15
C GLY A 89 -21.67 -0.53 -17.31
N LYS A 90 -21.02 -0.12 -16.22
CA LYS A 90 -19.82 0.72 -16.23
C LYS A 90 -18.60 -0.11 -15.86
N VAL A 91 -17.71 -0.27 -16.83
CA VAL A 91 -16.40 -0.89 -16.61
C VAL A 91 -15.49 0.12 -15.91
N ARG A 92 -14.92 -0.29 -14.78
CA ARG A 92 -13.83 0.39 -14.08
C ARG A 92 -12.63 -0.52 -14.05
N SER A 93 -11.45 0.05 -14.18
CA SER A 93 -10.19 -0.67 -14.03
C SER A 93 -9.21 0.13 -13.20
N GLY A 94 -8.16 -0.54 -12.73
CA GLY A 94 -7.08 0.11 -12.02
C GLY A 94 -6.05 -0.89 -11.53
N VAL A 95 -5.12 -0.40 -10.73
CA VAL A 95 -4.12 -1.21 -10.03
C VAL A 95 -4.33 -0.96 -8.54
N ALA A 96 -4.48 -2.02 -7.76
CA ALA A 96 -4.37 -1.95 -6.32
C ALA A 96 -2.94 -2.31 -5.93
N PHE A 97 -2.38 -1.60 -4.95
CA PHE A 97 -1.08 -1.93 -4.40
C PHE A 97 -1.24 -2.61 -3.05
N ARG A 98 -0.45 -3.66 -2.81
CA ARG A 98 -0.42 -4.37 -1.53
C ARG A 98 1.03 -4.61 -1.10
N ALA A 99 1.29 -4.51 0.19
CA ALA A 99 2.57 -4.84 0.80
C ALA A 99 2.34 -5.75 2.02
N ALA A 100 3.31 -6.60 2.31
CA ALA A 100 3.33 -7.41 3.53
C ALA A 100 3.71 -6.57 4.77
N GLY A 101 4.33 -5.41 4.57
CA GLY A 101 4.72 -4.49 5.63
C GLY A 101 5.36 -3.23 5.07
N LEU A 102 5.60 -2.26 5.96
CA LEU A 102 6.40 -1.07 5.66
C LEU A 102 7.55 -1.04 6.65
N ARG A 103 8.78 -1.12 6.15
CA ARG A 103 9.98 -1.03 6.97
C ARG A 103 10.42 0.43 7.04
N PRO A 104 10.46 1.07 8.21
CA PRO A 104 11.12 2.35 8.38
C PRO A 104 12.53 2.33 7.81
N LEU A 105 12.91 3.37 7.07
CA LEU A 105 14.30 3.64 6.78
C LEU A 105 14.76 4.68 7.81
N ASP A 106 15.81 4.34 8.56
CA ASP A 106 16.40 5.29 9.50
C ASP A 106 16.98 6.45 8.71
N THR A 107 16.42 7.64 8.90
CA THR A 107 17.09 8.87 8.47
C THR A 107 18.21 9.12 9.48
N ASP A 108 19.38 8.54 9.22
CA ASP A 108 20.58 8.86 9.99
C ASP A 108 20.87 10.34 9.77
N THR A 109 20.42 11.16 10.72
CA THR A 109 20.61 12.60 10.68
C THR A 109 22.02 12.83 11.17
N LYS A 110 22.95 12.87 10.22
CA LYS A 110 24.32 13.32 10.46
C LYS A 110 24.39 14.84 10.54
#